data_AF-A0A939H9N0-F1
#
_entry.id   AF-A0A939H9N0-F1
#
_cell.length_a   1.000
_cell.length_b   1.000
_cell.length_c   1.000
_cell.angle_alpha   90.00
_cell.angle_beta   90.00
_cell.angle_gamma   90.00
#
_symmetry.space_group_name_H-M   'P 1'
#
loop_
_entity.id
_entity.type
_entity.pdbx_description
1 polymer ?
#
loop_
_entity_poly.entity_id
_entity_poly.type
_entity_poly.pdbx_seq_one_letter_code
_entity_poly.pdbx_strand_id
1 'polypeptide(L)'
;MISLDFRTKKNGVPILSKKEIEDIAEQVLYSYKPTLVTEPGALDVELFVESYAGLEMDYKDLTHDGSILGMIVFNDCHIPVYDAEREKAKRIPINEKTIIVDNRLLEEDQLRRGRFTLAHETAHWFLHRHLYLQDKSQISLFDVMKIEDKKLPLIKCRTSDIESNGRKELGTDDDWMEWQADYLASTILMPQRAFSRVVKGKFKLAKLKEGCYQLGTDFEKDLWVDVMARELADLFDVSLAAAKIRLKSLGFVKEQQDHQQHLF
;
A
#
# COMPACT_ATOMS: atom_id res chain seq x y z
N MET A 1 0.16 -18.07 7.22
CA MET A 1 0.16 -17.12 6.09
C MET A 1 0.03 -17.91 4.79
N ILE A 2 -0.76 -17.43 3.84
CA ILE A 2 -0.92 -18.07 2.52
C ILE A 2 0.40 -18.08 1.74
N SER A 3 0.58 -19.08 0.89
CA SER A 3 1.65 -19.08 -0.11
C SER A 3 1.13 -18.35 -1.36
N LEU A 4 1.80 -17.27 -1.75
CA LEU A 4 1.52 -16.56 -2.98
C LEU A 4 2.50 -17.05 -4.04
N ASP A 5 1.97 -17.39 -5.22
CA ASP A 5 2.76 -17.74 -6.39
C ASP A 5 2.32 -16.85 -7.55
N PHE A 6 3.30 -16.28 -8.25
CA PHE A 6 3.06 -15.39 -9.38
C PHE A 6 4.25 -15.41 -10.32
N ARG A 7 3.99 -15.04 -11.57
CA ARG A 7 5.04 -14.91 -12.58
C ARG A 7 6.02 -13.82 -12.16
N THR A 8 7.30 -14.04 -12.42
CA THR A 8 8.36 -13.06 -12.14
C THR A 8 9.16 -12.75 -13.39
N LYS A 9 9.76 -11.56 -13.43
CA LYS A 9 10.85 -11.23 -14.35
C LYS A 9 12.08 -12.11 -14.06
N LYS A 10 13.08 -12.08 -14.93
CA LYS A 10 14.35 -12.83 -14.75
C LYS A 10 15.09 -12.45 -13.46
N ASN A 11 14.91 -11.23 -12.97
CA ASN A 11 15.50 -10.73 -11.73
C ASN A 11 14.60 -10.98 -10.50
N GLY A 12 13.52 -11.75 -10.64
CA GLY A 12 12.62 -12.13 -9.56
C GLY A 12 11.49 -11.15 -9.28
N VAL A 13 11.48 -9.94 -9.86
CA VAL A 13 10.44 -8.94 -9.59
C VAL A 13 9.08 -9.47 -10.07
N PRO A 14 8.01 -9.43 -9.26
CA PRO A 14 6.70 -9.93 -9.66
C PRO A 14 6.16 -9.22 -10.91
N ILE A 15 5.45 -9.98 -11.74
CA ILE A 15 4.67 -9.46 -12.88
C ILE A 15 3.21 -9.66 -12.54
N LEU A 16 2.57 -8.59 -12.06
CA LEU A 16 1.21 -8.61 -11.55
C LEU A 16 0.34 -7.58 -12.27
N SER A 17 -0.81 -8.02 -12.76
CA SER A 17 -1.90 -7.16 -13.22
C SER A 17 -2.75 -6.68 -12.05
N LYS A 18 -3.53 -5.62 -12.26
CA LYS A 18 -4.52 -5.14 -11.28
C LYS A 18 -5.44 -6.27 -10.82
N LYS A 19 -5.92 -7.10 -11.74
CA LYS A 19 -6.83 -8.22 -11.41
C LYS A 19 -6.15 -9.25 -10.51
N GLU A 20 -4.90 -9.61 -10.79
CA GLU A 20 -4.13 -10.55 -9.95
C GLU A 20 -3.92 -9.98 -8.54
N ILE A 21 -3.65 -8.67 -8.40
CA ILE A 21 -3.49 -8.05 -7.07
C ILE A 21 -4.81 -8.02 -6.30
N GLU A 22 -5.96 -7.76 -6.95
CA GLU A 22 -7.28 -7.85 -6.31
C GLU A 22 -7.56 -9.27 -5.80
N ASP A 23 -7.21 -10.30 -6.59
CA ASP A 23 -7.36 -11.70 -6.18
C ASP A 23 -6.43 -12.06 -5.01
N ILE A 24 -5.20 -11.52 -4.99
CA ILE A 24 -4.27 -11.67 -3.88
C ILE A 24 -4.85 -11.01 -2.62
N ALA A 25 -5.36 -9.79 -2.71
CA ALA A 25 -5.95 -9.07 -1.59
C ALA A 25 -7.14 -9.84 -0.98
N GLU A 26 -8.04 -10.36 -1.83
CA GLU A 26 -9.16 -11.18 -1.37
C GLU A 26 -8.68 -12.48 -0.70
N GLN A 27 -7.67 -13.16 -1.25
CA GLN A 27 -7.11 -14.38 -0.63
C GLN A 27 -6.45 -14.09 0.72
N VAL A 28 -5.67 -13.01 0.82
CA VAL A 28 -5.02 -12.56 2.05
C VAL A 28 -6.07 -12.28 3.13
N LEU A 29 -7.09 -11.47 2.80
CA LEU A 29 -8.15 -11.11 3.73
C LEU A 29 -9.03 -12.30 4.09
N TYR A 30 -9.34 -13.18 3.13
CA TYR A 30 -10.12 -14.38 3.40
C TYR A 30 -9.40 -15.32 4.37
N SER A 31 -8.10 -15.49 4.20
CA SER A 31 -7.28 -16.31 5.10
C SER A 31 -7.11 -15.69 6.49
N TYR A 32 -7.07 -14.35 6.59
CA TYR A 32 -7.03 -13.66 7.88
C TYR A 32 -8.39 -13.66 8.59
N LYS A 33 -9.40 -13.08 7.95
CA LYS A 33 -10.75 -12.90 8.47
C LYS A 33 -11.75 -12.80 7.32
N PRO A 34 -12.43 -13.92 6.94
CA PRO A 34 -13.32 -14.00 5.78
C PRO A 34 -14.38 -12.90 5.68
N THR A 35 -14.88 -12.41 6.82
CA THR A 35 -15.93 -11.39 6.82
C THR A 35 -15.48 -10.08 6.18
N LEU A 36 -14.20 -9.70 6.28
CA LEU A 36 -13.64 -8.48 5.69
C LEU A 36 -13.78 -8.42 4.16
N VAL A 37 -13.87 -9.57 3.51
CA VAL A 37 -14.06 -9.63 2.05
C VAL A 37 -15.44 -9.13 1.65
N THR A 38 -16.48 -9.38 2.46
CA THR A 38 -17.88 -9.13 2.08
C THR A 38 -18.63 -8.12 2.94
N GLU A 39 -18.16 -7.91 4.16
CA GLU A 39 -18.72 -6.97 5.14
C GLU A 39 -17.93 -5.66 5.08
N PRO A 40 -18.58 -4.53 4.74
CA PRO A 40 -17.91 -3.24 4.74
C PRO A 40 -17.47 -2.82 6.14
N GLY A 41 -16.23 -2.38 6.25
CA GLY A 41 -15.67 -1.86 7.50
C GLY A 41 -14.17 -1.68 7.41
N ALA A 42 -13.64 -0.90 8.34
CA ALA A 42 -12.21 -0.68 8.46
C ALA A 42 -11.48 -1.96 8.90
N LEU A 43 -10.33 -2.23 8.28
CA LEU A 43 -9.37 -3.22 8.74
C LEU A 43 -8.66 -2.69 9.99
N ASP A 44 -8.53 -3.53 11.02
CA ASP A 44 -7.55 -3.30 12.08
C ASP A 44 -6.17 -3.66 11.52
N VAL A 45 -5.45 -2.64 11.04
CA VAL A 45 -4.21 -2.81 10.27
C VAL A 45 -3.09 -3.30 11.18
N GLU A 46 -2.96 -2.74 12.38
CA GLU A 46 -1.94 -3.14 13.36
C GLU A 46 -2.10 -4.61 13.74
N LEU A 47 -3.32 -5.03 14.10
CA LEU A 47 -3.59 -6.42 14.43
C LEU A 47 -3.34 -7.36 13.23
N PHE A 48 -3.68 -6.92 12.02
CA PHE A 48 -3.40 -7.67 10.80
C PHE A 48 -1.89 -7.85 10.55
N VAL A 49 -1.11 -6.79 10.74
CA VAL A 49 0.35 -6.81 10.60
C VAL A 49 0.98 -7.76 11.62
N GLU A 50 0.64 -7.62 12.89
CA GLU A 50 1.25 -8.44 13.95
C GLU A 50 0.77 -9.89 13.92
N SER A 51 -0.55 -10.09 13.93
CA SER A 51 -1.13 -11.43 14.15
C SER A 51 -1.20 -12.28 12.90
N TYR A 52 -1.34 -11.67 11.72
CA TYR A 52 -1.45 -12.42 10.47
C TYR A 52 -0.17 -12.36 9.63
N ALA A 53 0.40 -11.16 9.45
CA ALA A 53 1.66 -11.01 8.72
C ALA A 53 2.89 -11.47 9.53
N GLY A 54 2.76 -11.52 10.86
CA GLY A 54 3.85 -11.94 11.75
C GLY A 54 5.02 -10.95 11.71
N LEU A 55 4.70 -9.66 11.57
CA LEU A 55 5.63 -8.56 11.51
C LEU A 55 5.60 -7.76 12.81
N GLU A 56 6.75 -7.21 13.20
CA GLU A 56 6.86 -6.24 14.28
C GLU A 56 6.70 -4.82 13.72
N MET A 57 6.18 -3.91 14.55
CA MET A 57 6.08 -2.48 14.24
C MET A 57 6.94 -1.69 15.21
N ASP A 58 7.72 -0.74 14.69
CA ASP A 58 8.48 0.22 15.48
C ASP A 58 8.24 1.64 14.95
N TYR A 59 8.27 2.62 15.84
CA TYR A 59 8.06 4.03 15.51
C TYR A 59 9.31 4.84 15.85
N LYS A 60 9.76 5.63 14.88
CA LYS A 60 11.02 6.39 14.94
C LYS A 60 10.89 7.67 14.14
N ASP A 61 11.69 8.68 14.47
CA ASP A 61 11.87 9.82 13.58
C ASP A 61 12.80 9.38 12.44
N LEU A 62 12.27 9.17 11.23
CA LEU A 62 13.05 8.60 10.12
C LEU A 62 13.90 9.67 9.46
N THR A 63 13.31 10.83 9.17
CA THR A 63 14.03 11.99 8.63
C THR A 63 13.52 13.30 9.22
N HIS A 64 14.41 14.29 9.30
CA HIS A 64 14.07 15.63 9.80
C HIS A 64 12.99 16.35 8.98
N ASP A 65 12.81 15.98 7.71
CA ASP A 65 11.90 16.61 6.75
C ASP A 65 10.64 15.77 6.45
N GLY A 66 10.56 14.52 6.94
CA GLY A 66 9.44 13.62 6.63
C GLY A 66 9.44 13.11 5.20
N SER A 67 10.59 13.09 4.53
CA SER A 67 10.74 12.52 3.18
C SER A 67 10.59 11.00 3.14
N ILE A 68 10.76 10.30 4.28
CA ILE A 68 10.52 8.87 4.44
C ILE A 68 9.36 8.68 5.41
N LEU A 69 8.37 7.89 5.01
CA LEU A 69 7.16 7.62 5.81
C LEU A 69 7.22 6.27 6.51
N GLY A 70 7.83 5.29 5.84
CA GLY A 70 7.95 3.93 6.34
C GLY A 70 9.14 3.20 5.73
N MET A 71 9.45 2.06 6.32
CA MET A 71 10.36 1.07 5.74
C MET A 71 10.02 -0.33 6.24
N ILE A 72 10.17 -1.33 5.38
CA ILE A 72 10.16 -2.75 5.75
C ILE A 72 11.58 -3.32 5.73
N VAL A 73 11.97 -4.00 6.81
CA VAL A 73 13.28 -4.64 6.96
C VAL A 73 13.16 -6.15 6.72
N PHE A 74 13.87 -6.65 5.70
CA PHE A 74 13.83 -8.05 5.30
C PHE A 74 14.91 -8.91 5.95
N ASN A 75 16.05 -8.32 6.33
CA ASN A 75 17.12 -8.98 7.09
C ASN A 75 17.68 -8.01 8.14
N ASP A 76 18.19 -8.55 9.24
CA ASP A 76 18.85 -7.77 10.30
C ASP A 76 19.83 -6.75 9.71
N CYS A 77 19.66 -5.48 10.06
CA CYS A 77 20.51 -4.43 9.53
C CYS A 77 20.58 -3.23 10.49
N HIS A 78 21.31 -2.19 10.07
CA HIS A 78 21.30 -0.91 10.75
C HIS A 78 20.65 0.14 9.87
N ILE A 79 19.68 0.87 10.40
CA ILE A 79 19.01 1.96 9.68
C ILE A 79 19.44 3.32 10.24
N PRO A 80 19.51 4.37 9.42
CA PRO A 80 19.60 5.74 9.93
C PRO A 80 18.22 6.19 10.45
N VAL A 81 18.21 6.78 11.64
CA VAL A 81 17.09 7.52 12.22
C VAL A 81 17.56 8.92 12.60
N TYR A 82 16.65 9.89 12.62
CA TYR A 82 16.93 11.25 13.03
C TYR A 82 16.93 11.36 14.55
N ASP A 83 18.01 11.91 15.12
CA ASP A 83 18.13 12.23 16.55
C ASP A 83 17.86 13.73 16.70
N ALA A 84 16.65 14.09 17.13
CA ALA A 84 16.21 15.48 17.24
C ALA A 84 17.00 16.27 18.30
N GLU A 85 17.49 15.63 19.36
CA GLU A 85 18.30 16.31 20.40
C GLU A 85 19.68 16.72 19.87
N ARG A 86 20.22 15.93 18.94
CA ARG A 86 21.57 16.14 18.39
C ARG A 86 21.57 16.68 16.97
N GLU A 87 20.39 16.94 16.41
CA GLU A 87 20.14 17.39 15.04
C GLU A 87 20.94 16.60 13.99
N LYS A 88 21.03 15.27 14.15
CA LYS A 88 21.86 14.43 13.27
C LYS A 88 21.29 13.03 13.10
N ALA A 89 21.71 12.35 12.03
CA ALA A 89 21.40 10.95 11.85
C ALA A 89 22.18 10.07 12.85
N LYS A 90 21.49 9.12 13.47
CA LYS A 90 22.05 8.05 14.30
C LYS A 90 21.69 6.71 13.67
N ARG A 91 22.63 5.76 13.63
CA ARG A 91 22.32 4.39 13.21
C ARG A 91 21.88 3.53 14.38
N ILE A 92 20.79 2.79 14.21
CA ILE A 92 20.28 1.84 15.20
C ILE A 92 20.14 0.45 14.56
N PRO A 93 20.38 -0.64 15.33
CA PRO A 93 20.12 -1.99 14.86
C PRO A 93 18.62 -2.25 14.80
N ILE A 94 18.17 -2.93 13.75
CA ILE A 94 16.78 -3.38 13.56
C ILE A 94 16.81 -4.82 13.05
N ASN A 95 15.89 -5.63 13.58
CA ASN A 95 15.77 -7.04 13.22
C ASN A 95 14.99 -7.21 11.91
N GLU A 96 15.16 -8.35 11.25
CA GLU A 96 14.28 -8.78 10.17
C GLU A 96 12.81 -8.83 10.63
N LYS A 97 11.87 -8.66 9.68
CA LYS A 97 10.42 -8.66 9.94
C LYS A 97 9.91 -7.45 10.71
N THR A 98 10.61 -6.34 10.68
CA THR A 98 10.17 -5.09 11.32
C THR A 98 9.75 -4.06 10.28
N ILE A 99 8.54 -3.52 10.43
CA ILE A 99 8.11 -2.29 9.78
C ILE A 99 8.44 -1.12 10.70
N ILE A 100 9.13 -0.12 10.17
CA ILE A 100 9.46 1.11 10.90
C ILE A 100 8.67 2.25 10.28
N VAL A 101 7.86 2.93 11.09
CA VAL A 101 6.98 4.02 10.67
C VAL A 101 7.48 5.33 11.24
N ASP A 102 7.39 6.40 10.46
CA ASP A 102 7.74 7.74 10.95
C ASP A 102 6.77 8.20 12.04
N ASN A 103 7.30 8.72 13.16
CA ASN A 103 6.50 9.17 14.31
C ASN A 103 5.44 10.22 13.94
N ARG A 104 5.66 11.03 12.90
CA ARG A 104 4.67 12.04 12.46
C ARG A 104 3.35 11.41 12.03
N LEU A 105 3.37 10.14 11.64
CA LEU A 105 2.17 9.41 11.25
C LEU A 105 1.28 9.00 12.43
N LEU A 106 1.74 9.25 13.67
CA LEU A 106 0.97 9.11 14.90
C LEU A 106 0.15 10.38 15.24
N GLU A 107 0.36 11.49 14.54
CA GLU A 107 -0.45 12.70 14.69
C GLU A 107 -1.89 12.43 14.23
N GLU A 108 -2.88 13.03 14.92
CA GLU A 108 -4.32 12.71 14.72
C GLU A 108 -4.78 12.89 13.26
N ASP A 109 -4.28 13.90 12.56
CA ASP A 109 -4.60 14.18 11.17
C ASP A 109 -3.82 13.29 10.18
N GLN A 110 -2.80 12.57 10.65
CA GLN A 110 -1.96 11.67 9.87
C GLN A 110 -2.30 10.18 10.07
N LEU A 111 -3.16 9.81 11.02
CA LEU A 111 -3.48 8.40 11.33
C LEU A 111 -3.89 7.59 10.08
N ARG A 112 -4.73 8.16 9.20
CA ARG A 112 -5.15 7.50 7.94
C ARG A 112 -3.98 7.31 6.96
N ARG A 113 -2.99 8.20 6.99
CA ARG A 113 -1.74 8.06 6.24
C ARG A 113 -0.87 6.96 6.84
N GLY A 114 -0.72 6.93 8.17
CA GLY A 114 -0.04 5.85 8.89
C GLY A 114 -0.62 4.48 8.62
N ARG A 115 -1.95 4.35 8.62
CA ARG A 115 -2.67 3.12 8.26
C ARG A 115 -2.34 2.64 6.85
N PHE A 116 -2.27 3.57 5.88
CA PHE A 116 -1.87 3.24 4.52
C PHE A 116 -0.41 2.82 4.44
N THR A 117 0.50 3.55 5.10
CA THR A 117 1.93 3.21 5.16
C THR A 117 2.15 1.80 5.73
N LEU A 118 1.49 1.44 6.84
CA LEU A 118 1.57 0.08 7.39
C LEU A 118 1.10 -0.99 6.39
N ALA A 119 -0.04 -0.77 5.73
CA ALA A 119 -0.56 -1.69 4.73
C ALA A 119 0.38 -1.80 3.50
N HIS A 120 1.00 -0.71 3.09
CA HIS A 120 1.97 -0.64 2.00
C HIS A 120 3.26 -1.40 2.32
N GLU A 121 3.86 -1.18 3.49
CA GLU A 121 5.05 -1.93 3.92
C GLU A 121 4.75 -3.43 4.08
N THR A 122 3.55 -3.77 4.53
CA THR A 122 3.07 -5.15 4.59
C THR A 122 2.87 -5.75 3.19
N ALA A 123 2.43 -4.96 2.22
CA ALA A 123 2.34 -5.40 0.84
C ALA A 123 3.72 -5.71 0.26
N HIS A 124 4.74 -4.91 0.56
CA HIS A 124 6.12 -5.25 0.21
C HIS A 124 6.57 -6.56 0.87
N TRP A 125 6.18 -6.81 2.12
CA TRP A 125 6.47 -8.08 2.77
C TRP A 125 5.86 -9.30 2.05
N PHE A 126 4.60 -9.18 1.60
CA PHE A 126 3.94 -10.28 0.88
C PHE A 126 4.48 -10.48 -0.53
N LEU A 127 4.76 -9.40 -1.27
CA LEU A 127 5.06 -9.48 -2.69
C LEU A 127 6.55 -9.53 -3.01
N HIS A 128 7.41 -8.95 -2.17
CA HIS A 128 8.81 -8.66 -2.54
C HIS A 128 9.85 -9.34 -1.66
N ARG A 129 9.46 -9.94 -0.53
CA ARG A 129 10.41 -10.55 0.41
C ARG A 129 11.38 -11.53 -0.23
N HIS A 130 10.94 -12.32 -1.21
CA HIS A 130 11.78 -13.33 -1.88
C HIS A 130 12.99 -12.72 -2.61
N LEU A 131 12.92 -11.45 -3.01
CA LEU A 131 14.03 -10.71 -3.62
C LEU A 131 15.17 -10.42 -2.62
N TYR A 132 14.83 -10.42 -1.33
CA TYR A 132 15.73 -10.05 -0.24
C TYR A 132 16.10 -11.24 0.64
N LEU A 133 15.57 -12.44 0.37
CA LEU A 133 15.99 -13.65 1.08
C LEU A 133 17.46 -13.93 0.78
N GLN A 134 18.32 -13.69 1.78
CA GLN A 134 19.69 -14.17 1.73
C GLN A 134 19.69 -15.62 2.23
N ASP A 135 20.14 -16.55 1.39
CA ASP A 135 20.44 -17.90 1.87
C ASP A 135 21.68 -17.82 2.78
N LYS A 136 21.44 -17.76 4.10
CA LYS A 136 22.49 -17.70 5.12
C LYS A 136 23.46 -18.90 5.03
N SER A 137 23.10 -19.98 4.33
CA SER A 137 23.93 -21.18 4.14
C SER A 137 24.82 -21.17 2.89
N GLN A 138 24.61 -20.23 1.96
CA GLN A 138 25.32 -20.14 0.68
C GLN A 138 26.14 -18.86 0.52
N ILE A 139 26.60 -18.25 1.62
CA ILE A 139 27.48 -17.08 1.55
C ILE A 139 28.82 -17.52 0.93
N SER A 140 29.04 -17.16 -0.34
CA SER A 140 30.32 -17.40 -1.01
C SER A 140 31.32 -16.28 -0.68
N LEU A 141 32.62 -16.58 -0.78
CA LEU A 141 33.68 -15.55 -0.64
C LEU A 141 33.49 -14.36 -1.61
N PHE A 142 32.81 -14.57 -2.75
CA PHE A 142 32.49 -13.52 -3.71
C PHE A 142 31.34 -12.60 -3.25
N ASP A 143 30.44 -13.08 -2.37
CA ASP A 143 29.36 -12.29 -1.78
C ASP A 143 29.83 -11.34 -0.67
N VAL A 144 31.01 -11.63 -0.11
CA VAL A 144 31.71 -10.80 0.88
C VAL A 144 32.46 -9.66 0.20
N MET A 145 32.99 -9.87 -1.02
CA MET A 145 33.69 -8.83 -1.79
C MET A 145 32.75 -7.80 -2.47
N LYS A 146 31.44 -8.08 -2.54
CA LYS A 146 30.40 -7.18 -3.09
C LYS A 146 29.65 -6.37 -2.03
N ILE A 147 30.10 -6.41 -0.76
CA ILE A 147 29.40 -5.76 0.36
C ILE A 147 29.27 -4.24 0.18
N GLU A 148 30.18 -3.60 -0.56
CA GLU A 148 30.17 -2.15 -0.77
C GLU A 148 29.05 -1.65 -1.71
N ASP A 149 28.52 -2.52 -2.59
CA ASP A 149 27.45 -2.19 -3.57
C ASP A 149 26.12 -2.92 -3.30
N LYS A 150 25.98 -3.63 -2.17
CA LYS A 150 24.75 -4.37 -1.87
C LYS A 150 23.60 -3.41 -1.53
N LYS A 151 22.54 -3.45 -2.36
CA LYS A 151 21.22 -2.88 -2.05
C LYS A 151 20.86 -3.26 -0.62
N LEU A 152 20.60 -2.28 0.24
CA LEU A 152 20.24 -2.53 1.64
C LEU A 152 19.08 -3.55 1.71
N PRO A 153 19.03 -4.44 2.71
CA PRO A 153 18.02 -5.47 2.81
C PRO A 153 16.66 -4.92 3.32
N LEU A 154 16.27 -3.75 2.81
CA LEU A 154 15.08 -3.01 3.18
C LEU A 154 14.54 -2.24 1.98
N ILE A 155 13.26 -1.86 2.06
CA ILE A 155 12.61 -0.91 1.15
C ILE A 155 12.23 0.33 1.96
N LYS A 156 12.26 1.50 1.35
CA LYS A 156 11.90 2.78 1.99
C LYS A 156 10.76 3.41 1.21
N CYS A 157 9.61 3.55 1.85
CA CYS A 157 8.50 4.30 1.29
C CYS A 157 8.74 5.81 1.48
N ARG A 158 8.76 6.55 0.37
CA ARG A 158 8.94 8.01 0.40
C ARG A 158 7.61 8.71 0.26
N THR A 159 7.55 9.93 0.79
CA THR A 159 6.40 10.83 0.63
C THR A 159 6.03 11.04 -0.84
N SER A 160 7.04 11.19 -1.72
CA SER A 160 6.84 11.36 -3.15
C SER A 160 6.22 10.15 -3.85
N ASP A 161 6.46 8.94 -3.35
CA ASP A 161 5.99 7.72 -3.99
C ASP A 161 4.47 7.58 -3.79
N ILE A 162 4.00 7.80 -2.56
CA ILE A 162 2.56 7.80 -2.21
C ILE A 162 1.78 8.95 -2.86
N GLU A 163 2.35 10.16 -2.93
CA GLU A 163 1.64 11.34 -3.44
C GLU A 163 1.54 11.40 -4.97
N SER A 164 2.32 10.56 -5.67
CA SER A 164 2.41 10.58 -7.14
C SER A 164 1.12 10.15 -7.86
N ASN A 165 0.13 9.58 -7.16
CA ASN A 165 -1.18 9.16 -7.69
C ASN A 165 -1.09 8.33 -9.00
N GLY A 166 -0.02 7.53 -9.17
CA GLY A 166 0.19 6.73 -10.38
C GLY A 166 0.49 7.53 -11.65
N ARG A 167 0.88 8.81 -11.53
CA ARG A 167 1.30 9.66 -12.67
C ARG A 167 2.75 9.45 -13.10
N LYS A 168 3.49 8.61 -12.36
CA LYS A 168 4.88 8.28 -12.67
C LYS A 168 4.90 7.20 -13.76
N GLU A 169 5.69 7.39 -14.80
CA GLU A 169 5.95 6.35 -15.78
C GLU A 169 6.67 5.17 -15.09
N LEU A 170 6.11 3.97 -15.20
CA LEU A 170 6.68 2.76 -14.62
C LEU A 170 7.85 2.25 -15.46
N GLY A 171 9.01 2.87 -15.26
CA GLY A 171 10.22 2.56 -16.03
C GLY A 171 11.13 1.54 -15.36
N THR A 172 11.25 1.57 -14.04
CA THR A 172 12.20 0.76 -13.27
C THR A 172 11.52 -0.33 -12.46
N ASP A 173 12.28 -1.35 -12.05
CA ASP A 173 11.75 -2.39 -11.18
C ASP A 173 11.26 -1.86 -9.83
N ASP A 174 11.94 -0.85 -9.28
CA ASP A 174 11.51 -0.20 -8.04
C ASP A 174 10.16 0.50 -8.25
N ASP A 175 9.95 1.18 -9.39
CA ASP A 175 8.65 1.79 -9.71
C ASP A 175 7.52 0.74 -9.78
N TRP A 176 7.79 -0.43 -10.36
CA TRP A 176 6.84 -1.54 -10.41
C TRP A 176 6.54 -2.10 -9.01
N MET A 177 7.54 -2.23 -8.16
CA MET A 177 7.38 -2.73 -6.79
C MET A 177 6.57 -1.76 -5.93
N GLU A 178 6.84 -0.45 -6.00
CA GLU A 178 6.06 0.58 -5.31
C GLU A 178 4.60 0.59 -5.78
N TRP A 179 4.38 0.54 -7.10
CA TRP A 179 3.02 0.44 -7.66
C TRP A 179 2.26 -0.80 -7.19
N GLN A 180 2.95 -1.96 -7.15
CA GLN A 180 2.35 -3.20 -6.66
C GLN A 180 1.98 -3.09 -5.18
N ALA A 181 2.85 -2.51 -4.36
CA ALA A 181 2.61 -2.32 -2.93
C ALA A 181 1.47 -1.35 -2.67
N ASP A 182 1.43 -0.20 -3.35
CA ASP A 182 0.34 0.78 -3.26
C ASP A 182 -1.01 0.17 -3.63
N TYR A 183 -1.05 -0.57 -4.75
CA TYR A 183 -2.28 -1.17 -5.22
C TYR A 183 -2.74 -2.29 -4.29
N LEU A 184 -1.84 -3.13 -3.78
CA LEU A 184 -2.19 -4.17 -2.80
C LEU A 184 -2.65 -3.55 -1.47
N ALA A 185 -1.99 -2.51 -0.96
CA ALA A 185 -2.41 -1.80 0.24
C ALA A 185 -3.83 -1.23 0.10
N SER A 186 -4.10 -0.55 -1.01
CA SER A 186 -5.44 0.01 -1.30
C SER A 186 -6.52 -1.07 -1.40
N THR A 187 -6.22 -2.21 -2.02
CA THR A 187 -7.18 -3.32 -2.18
C THR A 187 -7.40 -4.10 -0.89
N ILE A 188 -6.41 -4.18 0.00
CA ILE A 188 -6.55 -4.73 1.36
C ILE A 188 -7.40 -3.81 2.24
N LEU A 189 -7.16 -2.50 2.21
CA LEU A 189 -7.90 -1.52 3.03
C LEU A 189 -9.33 -1.29 2.53
N MET A 190 -9.56 -1.42 1.21
CA MET A 190 -10.88 -1.27 0.59
C MET A 190 -11.19 -2.47 -0.33
N PRO A 191 -11.58 -3.62 0.25
CA PRO A 191 -11.78 -4.86 -0.51
C PRO A 191 -12.86 -4.71 -1.57
N GLN A 192 -12.60 -5.20 -2.80
CA GLN A 192 -13.45 -4.92 -3.95
C GLN A 192 -14.93 -5.26 -3.71
N ARG A 193 -15.22 -6.45 -3.17
CA ARG A 193 -16.60 -6.91 -2.90
C ARG A 193 -17.30 -6.05 -1.86
N ALA A 194 -16.67 -5.84 -0.70
CA ALA A 194 -17.21 -4.99 0.37
C ALA A 194 -17.45 -3.55 -0.10
N PHE A 195 -16.45 -2.94 -0.75
CA PHE A 195 -16.52 -1.59 -1.28
C PHE A 195 -17.62 -1.45 -2.34
N SER A 196 -17.64 -2.36 -3.33
CA SER A 196 -18.64 -2.37 -4.40
C SER A 196 -20.07 -2.54 -3.88
N ARG A 197 -20.25 -3.31 -2.81
CA ARG A 197 -21.57 -3.50 -2.18
C ARG A 197 -22.15 -2.18 -1.67
N VAL A 198 -21.32 -1.37 -0.99
CA VAL A 198 -21.73 -0.06 -0.46
C VAL A 198 -22.05 0.90 -1.60
N VAL A 199 -21.17 1.01 -2.59
CA VAL A 199 -21.34 1.92 -3.73
C VAL A 199 -22.60 1.58 -4.51
N LYS A 200 -22.81 0.30 -4.87
CA LYS A 200 -24.02 -0.15 -5.58
C LYS A 200 -25.30 0.13 -4.79
N GLY A 201 -25.26 -0.04 -3.47
CA GLY A 201 -26.37 0.32 -2.58
C GLY A 201 -26.72 1.81 -2.64
N LYS A 202 -25.70 2.69 -2.57
CA LYS A 202 -25.87 4.14 -2.68
C LYS A 202 -26.38 4.57 -4.06
N PHE A 203 -25.86 3.97 -5.14
CA PHE A 203 -26.32 4.25 -6.51
C PHE A 203 -27.80 3.91 -6.69
N LYS A 204 -28.23 2.77 -6.14
CA LYS A 204 -29.64 2.36 -6.15
C LYS A 204 -30.54 3.36 -5.43
N LEU A 205 -30.12 3.86 -4.26
CA LEU A 205 -30.86 4.87 -3.50
C LEU A 205 -30.95 6.21 -4.26
N ALA A 206 -29.87 6.60 -4.94
CA ALA A 206 -29.83 7.79 -5.80
C ALA A 206 -30.53 7.60 -7.16
N LYS A 207 -31.15 6.43 -7.43
CA LYS A 207 -31.80 6.08 -8.70
C LYS A 207 -30.86 6.17 -9.93
N LEU A 208 -29.56 6.00 -9.71
CA LEU A 208 -28.56 5.92 -10.79
C LEU A 208 -28.53 4.48 -11.33
N LYS A 209 -29.02 4.30 -12.57
CA LYS A 209 -29.17 2.96 -13.17
C LYS A 209 -27.87 2.36 -13.70
N GLU A 210 -26.86 3.19 -13.99
CA GLU A 210 -25.72 2.75 -14.80
C GLU A 210 -24.54 2.16 -14.03
N GLY A 211 -24.56 2.14 -12.69
CA GLY A 211 -23.45 1.55 -11.92
C GLY A 211 -22.11 2.28 -12.08
N CYS A 212 -22.01 3.27 -12.98
CA CYS A 212 -20.92 4.21 -13.15
C CYS A 212 -21.49 5.63 -13.31
N TYR A 213 -20.72 6.63 -12.91
CA TYR A 213 -21.04 8.05 -13.07
C TYR A 213 -19.87 8.81 -13.67
N GLN A 214 -20.15 9.74 -14.60
CA GLN A 214 -19.14 10.60 -15.21
C GLN A 214 -19.19 11.99 -14.56
N LEU A 215 -18.07 12.39 -13.95
CA LEU A 215 -17.94 13.69 -13.32
C LEU A 215 -18.05 14.83 -14.35
N GLY A 216 -18.54 15.98 -13.92
CA GLY A 216 -18.70 17.18 -14.75
C GLY A 216 -19.93 17.15 -15.65
N THR A 217 -20.79 16.13 -15.51
CA THR A 217 -22.06 16.06 -16.25
C THR A 217 -23.20 16.77 -15.53
N ASP A 218 -23.14 16.86 -14.20
CA ASP A 218 -24.20 17.42 -13.36
C ASP A 218 -23.64 17.82 -11.99
N PHE A 219 -23.76 19.11 -11.63
CA PHE A 219 -23.17 19.65 -10.40
C PHE A 219 -23.73 19.01 -9.11
N GLU A 220 -25.03 18.71 -9.05
CA GLU A 220 -25.64 18.11 -7.87
C GLU A 220 -25.16 16.66 -7.70
N LYS A 221 -25.04 15.92 -8.80
CA LYS A 221 -24.51 14.55 -8.79
C LYS A 221 -23.01 14.51 -8.52
N ASP A 222 -22.23 15.47 -9.01
CA ASP A 222 -20.82 15.62 -8.68
C ASP A 222 -20.64 15.82 -7.17
N LEU A 223 -21.42 16.72 -6.57
CA LEU A 223 -21.40 16.95 -5.12
C LEU A 223 -21.81 15.68 -4.35
N TRP A 224 -22.82 14.96 -4.83
CA TRP A 224 -23.25 13.70 -4.23
C TRP A 224 -22.15 12.63 -4.27
N VAL A 225 -21.41 12.51 -5.36
CA VAL A 225 -20.25 11.59 -5.46
C VAL A 225 -19.17 11.96 -4.45
N ASP A 226 -18.93 13.26 -4.25
CA ASP A 226 -17.97 13.74 -3.26
C ASP A 226 -18.40 13.45 -1.82
N VAL A 227 -19.69 13.59 -1.50
CA VAL A 227 -20.25 13.18 -0.20
C VAL A 227 -20.12 11.67 -0.01
N MET A 228 -20.49 10.88 -1.01
CA MET A 228 -20.33 9.42 -0.98
C MET A 228 -18.86 9.02 -0.75
N ALA A 229 -17.92 9.68 -1.41
CA ALA A 229 -16.49 9.40 -1.23
C ALA A 229 -16.02 9.66 0.21
N ARG A 230 -16.54 10.71 0.88
CA ARG A 230 -16.27 10.97 2.30
C ARG A 230 -16.84 9.88 3.20
N GLU A 231 -18.10 9.48 2.98
CA GLU A 231 -18.71 8.39 3.75
C GLU A 231 -17.96 7.05 3.57
N LEU A 232 -17.46 6.76 2.37
CA LEU A 232 -16.62 5.59 2.12
C LEU A 232 -15.26 5.71 2.81
N ALA A 233 -14.64 6.89 2.77
CA ALA A 233 -13.39 7.16 3.46
C ALA A 233 -13.53 6.94 4.97
N ASP A 234 -14.65 7.37 5.57
CA ASP A 234 -14.93 7.16 6.99
C ASP A 234 -15.25 5.69 7.30
N LEU A 235 -16.01 5.01 6.44
CA LEU A 235 -16.39 3.60 6.65
C LEU A 235 -15.20 2.63 6.62
N PHE A 236 -14.25 2.86 5.72
CA PHE A 236 -13.03 2.04 5.58
C PHE A 236 -11.83 2.61 6.35
N ASP A 237 -12.01 3.77 7.00
CA ASP A 237 -10.99 4.54 7.70
C ASP A 237 -9.72 4.78 6.88
N VAL A 238 -9.91 5.42 5.73
CA VAL A 238 -8.87 5.81 4.77
C VAL A 238 -8.99 7.29 4.41
N SER A 239 -7.98 7.86 3.74
CA SER A 239 -8.07 9.24 3.27
C SER A 239 -9.15 9.41 2.19
N LEU A 240 -9.70 10.62 2.08
CA LEU A 240 -10.65 10.96 1.01
C LEU A 240 -10.04 10.73 -0.38
N ALA A 241 -8.76 11.04 -0.54
CA ALA A 241 -8.04 10.79 -1.79
C ALA A 241 -8.01 9.30 -2.15
N ALA A 242 -7.70 8.42 -1.19
CA ALA A 242 -7.68 6.97 -1.40
C ALA A 242 -9.07 6.45 -1.80
N ALA A 243 -10.14 6.88 -1.13
CA ALA A 243 -11.50 6.49 -1.48
C ALA A 243 -11.90 6.95 -2.90
N LYS A 244 -11.54 8.18 -3.30
CA LYS A 244 -11.75 8.69 -4.66
C LYS A 244 -10.97 7.87 -5.71
N ILE A 245 -9.71 7.55 -5.44
CA ILE A 245 -8.89 6.68 -6.30
C ILE A 245 -9.54 5.30 -6.43
N ARG A 246 -10.04 4.73 -5.33
CA ARG A 246 -10.70 3.42 -5.35
C ARG A 246 -11.96 3.42 -6.20
N LEU A 247 -12.82 4.44 -6.06
CA LEU A 247 -14.02 4.64 -6.91
C LEU A 247 -13.68 4.66 -8.40
N LYS A 248 -12.62 5.38 -8.79
CA LYS A 248 -12.12 5.41 -10.17
C LYS A 248 -11.56 4.07 -10.61
N SER A 249 -10.72 3.43 -9.78
CA SER A 249 -10.06 2.16 -10.09
C SER A 249 -11.03 1.02 -10.38
N LEU A 250 -12.20 1.03 -9.71
CA LEU A 250 -13.27 0.06 -9.88
C LEU A 250 -14.31 0.48 -10.94
N GLY A 251 -14.12 1.64 -11.59
CA GLY A 251 -14.97 2.13 -12.67
C GLY A 251 -16.31 2.72 -12.23
N PHE A 252 -16.51 2.97 -10.94
CA PHE A 252 -17.74 3.61 -10.43
C PHE A 252 -17.81 5.10 -10.79
N VAL A 253 -16.65 5.74 -10.93
CA VAL A 253 -16.52 7.16 -11.27
C VAL A 253 -15.51 7.31 -12.40
N LYS A 254 -15.83 8.12 -13.41
CA LYS A 254 -14.93 8.46 -14.52
C LYS A 254 -14.79 9.97 -14.64
N GLU A 255 -13.62 10.46 -15.04
CA GLU A 255 -13.44 11.86 -15.38
C GLU A 255 -13.70 12.09 -16.87
N GLN A 256 -14.16 13.28 -17.23
CA GLN A 256 -14.42 13.63 -18.64
C GLN A 256 -13.18 13.53 -19.55
N GLN A 257 -11.97 13.49 -18.98
CA GLN A 257 -10.71 13.38 -19.72
C GLN A 257 -10.18 11.96 -19.91
N ASP A 258 -10.86 10.90 -19.44
CA ASP A 258 -10.38 9.50 -19.52
C ASP A 258 -10.44 8.88 -20.95
N HIS A 259 -10.58 9.69 -22.01
CA HIS A 259 -10.56 9.20 -23.40
C HIS A 259 -9.17 8.88 -23.95
N GLN A 260 -8.11 8.97 -23.14
CA GLN A 260 -6.78 8.50 -23.53
C GLN A 260 -6.09 7.84 -22.33
N GLN A 261 -6.33 6.54 -22.10
CA GLN A 261 -5.39 5.59 -21.46
C GLN A 261 -6.06 4.23 -21.18
N HIS A 262 -6.68 3.63 -22.20
CA HIS A 262 -6.88 2.19 -22.22
C HIS A 262 -6.03 1.63 -23.36
N LEU A 263 -5.20 0.63 -23.01
CA LEU A 263 -4.18 -0.07 -23.82
C LEU A 263 -2.76 0.40 -23.51
N PHE A 264 -2.16 -0.09 -22.42
CA PHE A 264 -1.15 -1.16 -22.41
C PHE A 264 -1.03 -1.75 -21.00
#